data_AF-A0A2A2RXD0-F1
#
_entry.id   AF-A0A2A2RXD0-F1
#
_cell.length_a   1.000
_cell.length_b   1.000
_cell.length_c   1.000
_cell.angle_alpha   90.00
_cell.angle_beta   90.00
_cell.angle_gamma   90.00
#
_symmetry.space_group_name_H-M   'P 1'
#
loop_
_entity.id
_entity.type
_entity.pdbx_description
1 polymer ?
#
loop_
_entity_poly.entity_id
_entity_poly.type
_entity_poly.pdbx_seq_one_letter_code
_entity_poly.pdbx_strand_id
1 'polypeptide(L)'
;MQSSFRAILPLFLLCLLCLRAPAAAPAKPPTIVLISGEFEYRSTETLPLLKARLEAKLGAKCIYLQRKPGTNVHDIPGLEALATADLAILYIRRMTLPAEQLAHFKKFAASGKPIIGLRTTSHAFENWKEWDREVLGGNYQNHHNNQLATTVHVAPTAAGNALLAGVAKEFPSAGSLYKNTPLSPNAKVLLTGSVEGKPAEPVAWTHSFNGAPVFYTSLGHAKDFEHESFNRLLMNAVQWALAQPKAAAGAAPANALTGFRRVGVPEFEQLWLTKKYAVLDVRTADEFKAGHLPGAVNLDVLDAGFEKQLAGLDKSKTYLVHCAAGRRSADAAGQMKELGFKSVVDLTPGFNGWKAAGRPVEK
;
A
#
# COMPACT_ATOMS: atom_id res chain seq x y z
N MET A 1 4.40 29.36 -85.68
CA MET A 1 5.03 28.05 -85.37
C MET A 1 5.66 28.16 -83.99
N GLN A 2 4.97 27.71 -82.94
CA GLN A 2 5.48 27.65 -81.56
C GLN A 2 5.78 26.18 -81.24
N SER A 3 7.02 25.86 -80.89
CA SER A 3 7.43 24.52 -80.44
C SER A 3 7.34 24.43 -78.92
N SER A 4 6.50 23.53 -78.42
CA SER A 4 6.35 23.19 -77.02
C SER A 4 7.33 22.07 -76.64
N PHE A 5 8.31 22.37 -75.79
CA PHE A 5 9.15 21.38 -75.12
C PHE A 5 8.39 20.81 -73.92
N ARG A 6 8.08 19.51 -73.94
CA ARG A 6 7.58 18.76 -72.78
C ARG A 6 8.76 18.16 -72.01
N ALA A 7 8.96 18.58 -70.77
CA ALA A 7 9.89 17.96 -69.83
C ALA A 7 9.28 16.65 -69.29
N ILE A 8 10.04 15.56 -69.39
CA ILE A 8 9.71 14.26 -68.77
C ILE A 8 10.43 14.22 -67.41
N LEU A 9 9.65 14.21 -66.33
CA LEU A 9 10.15 14.08 -64.96
C LEU A 9 10.28 12.59 -64.61
N PRO A 10 11.42 12.10 -64.08
CA PRO A 10 11.56 10.70 -63.71
C PRO A 10 10.83 10.43 -62.39
N LEU A 11 9.92 9.46 -62.41
CA LEU A 11 9.22 8.96 -61.23
C LEU A 11 10.19 8.09 -60.40
N PHE A 12 10.84 8.67 -59.40
CA PHE A 12 11.59 7.91 -58.40
C PHE A 12 10.59 7.22 -57.46
N LEU A 13 10.41 5.90 -57.63
CA LEU A 13 9.67 5.06 -56.71
C LEU A 13 10.49 4.87 -55.43
N LEU A 14 10.26 5.72 -54.43
CA LEU A 14 10.86 5.60 -53.11
C LEU A 14 10.26 4.38 -52.40
N CYS A 15 10.93 3.23 -52.50
CA CYS A 15 10.55 2.03 -51.76
C CYS A 15 10.86 2.26 -50.28
N LEU A 16 9.86 2.70 -49.50
CA LEU A 16 9.94 2.73 -48.04
C LEU A 16 10.05 1.29 -47.54
N LEU A 17 11.28 0.84 -47.28
CA LEU A 17 11.51 -0.28 -46.38
C LEU A 17 11.06 0.14 -44.98
N CYS A 18 9.80 -0.19 -44.65
CA CYS A 18 9.35 -0.20 -43.27
C CYS A 18 10.18 -1.25 -42.52
N LEU A 19 11.26 -0.82 -41.88
CA LEU A 19 11.94 -1.60 -40.84
C LEU A 19 10.92 -1.87 -39.74
N ARG A 20 10.26 -3.03 -39.83
CA ARG A 20 9.38 -3.54 -38.79
C ARG A 20 10.27 -3.81 -37.59
N ALA A 21 10.13 -3.01 -36.53
CA ALA A 21 10.77 -3.28 -35.25
C ALA A 21 10.52 -4.76 -34.89
N PRO A 22 11.55 -5.49 -34.43
CA PRO A 22 11.36 -6.88 -34.03
C PRO A 22 10.21 -6.94 -33.02
N ALA A 23 9.25 -7.84 -33.25
CA ALA A 23 8.17 -8.06 -32.31
C ALA A 23 8.78 -8.33 -30.95
N ALA A 24 8.42 -7.51 -29.95
CA ALA A 24 8.89 -7.70 -28.58
C ALA A 24 8.61 -9.16 -28.19
N ALA A 25 9.62 -9.84 -27.62
CA ALA A 25 9.43 -11.19 -27.11
C ALA A 25 8.19 -11.22 -26.20
N PRO A 26 7.33 -12.26 -26.30
CA PRO A 26 6.11 -12.31 -25.52
C PRO A 26 6.45 -12.14 -24.05
N ALA A 27 5.84 -11.16 -23.40
CA ALA A 27 6.07 -10.90 -21.99
C ALA A 27 5.77 -12.18 -21.19
N LYS A 28 6.70 -12.56 -20.31
CA LYS A 28 6.51 -13.73 -19.44
C LYS A 28 5.18 -13.58 -18.68
N PRO A 29 4.36 -14.63 -18.59
CA PRO A 29 3.11 -14.55 -17.84
C PRO A 29 3.33 -14.12 -16.38
N PRO A 30 2.50 -13.22 -15.83
CA PRO A 30 2.65 -12.77 -14.45
C PRO A 30 2.36 -13.92 -13.48
N THR A 31 3.11 -13.97 -12.38
CA THR A 31 2.84 -14.91 -11.28
C THR A 31 1.92 -14.27 -10.25
N ILE A 32 0.74 -14.83 -10.00
CA ILE A 32 -0.23 -14.31 -9.03
C ILE A 32 -0.37 -15.32 -7.89
N VAL A 33 -0.16 -14.90 -6.65
CA VAL A 33 -0.39 -15.73 -5.47
C VAL A 33 -1.72 -15.34 -4.84
N LEU A 34 -2.66 -16.27 -4.77
CA LEU A 34 -3.97 -16.11 -4.13
C LEU A 34 -3.97 -16.84 -2.79
N ILE A 35 -4.33 -16.16 -1.71
CA ILE A 35 -4.21 -16.69 -0.34
C ILE A 35 -5.57 -16.69 0.35
N SER A 36 -6.09 -17.89 0.60
CA SER A 36 -7.27 -18.17 1.40
C SER A 36 -6.87 -18.38 2.86
N GLY A 37 -7.07 -17.36 3.69
CA GLY A 37 -6.74 -17.38 5.13
C GLY A 37 -7.95 -17.33 6.06
N GLU A 38 -9.16 -17.50 5.52
CA GLU A 38 -10.41 -17.36 6.26
C GLU A 38 -11.43 -18.44 5.88
N PHE A 39 -12.40 -18.69 6.77
CA PHE A 39 -13.45 -19.70 6.57
C PHE A 39 -14.88 -19.12 6.65
N GLU A 40 -15.02 -17.84 6.99
CA GLU A 40 -16.30 -17.19 7.27
C GLU A 40 -17.06 -16.86 5.98
N TYR A 41 -16.34 -16.48 4.93
CA TYR A 41 -16.88 -16.00 3.66
C TYR A 41 -16.52 -16.91 2.49
N ARG A 42 -16.10 -18.15 2.79
CA ARG A 42 -15.88 -19.22 1.80
C ARG A 42 -14.81 -18.85 0.76
N SER A 43 -13.72 -18.20 1.17
CA SER A 43 -12.57 -17.92 0.30
C SER A 43 -11.99 -19.18 -0.36
N THR A 44 -12.11 -20.34 0.30
CA THR A 44 -11.70 -21.65 -0.27
C THR A 44 -12.51 -22.09 -1.48
N GLU A 45 -13.66 -21.47 -1.72
CA GLU A 45 -14.52 -21.74 -2.88
C GLU A 45 -14.43 -20.63 -3.92
N THR A 46 -14.36 -19.37 -3.47
CA THR A 46 -14.39 -18.21 -4.36
C THR A 46 -13.02 -17.92 -5.00
N LEU A 47 -11.91 -18.10 -4.29
CA LEU A 47 -10.58 -17.84 -4.84
C LEU A 47 -10.16 -18.84 -5.94
N PRO A 48 -10.47 -20.15 -5.86
CA PRO A 48 -10.24 -21.06 -6.99
C PRO A 48 -10.97 -20.66 -8.28
N LEU A 49 -12.20 -20.14 -8.17
CA LEU A 49 -12.95 -19.64 -9.33
C LEU A 49 -12.30 -18.38 -9.92
N LEU A 50 -11.85 -17.45 -9.06
CA LEU A 50 -11.08 -16.29 -9.50
C LEU A 50 -9.77 -16.71 -10.18
N LYS A 51 -9.03 -17.66 -9.59
CA LYS A 51 -7.82 -18.25 -10.17
C LYS A 51 -8.08 -18.77 -11.58
N ALA A 52 -9.10 -19.61 -11.76
CA ALA A 52 -9.42 -20.18 -13.08
C ALA A 52 -9.72 -19.08 -14.11
N ARG A 53 -10.41 -18.01 -13.70
CA ARG A 53 -10.68 -16.85 -14.56
C ARG A 53 -9.40 -16.08 -14.92
N LEU A 54 -8.49 -15.87 -13.96
CA LEU A 54 -7.22 -15.18 -14.19
C LEU A 54 -6.31 -15.96 -15.14
N GLU A 55 -6.23 -17.28 -14.96
CA GLU A 55 -5.50 -18.17 -15.86
C GLU A 55 -6.09 -18.12 -17.27
N ALA A 56 -7.42 -18.25 -17.40
CA ALA A 56 -8.08 -18.25 -18.71
C ALA A 56 -8.03 -16.90 -19.44
N LYS A 57 -8.13 -15.78 -18.72
CA LYS A 57 -8.23 -14.43 -19.34
C LYS A 57 -6.90 -13.72 -19.50
N LEU A 58 -5.93 -13.98 -18.62
CA LEU A 58 -4.64 -13.28 -18.60
C LEU A 58 -3.46 -14.21 -18.92
N GLY A 59 -3.68 -15.52 -19.01
CA GLY A 59 -2.58 -16.50 -19.11
C GLY A 59 -1.68 -16.54 -17.87
N ALA A 60 -2.11 -15.93 -16.76
CA ALA A 60 -1.29 -15.77 -15.56
C ALA A 60 -0.94 -17.11 -14.93
N LYS A 61 0.28 -17.23 -14.38
CA LYS A 61 0.64 -18.38 -13.52
C LYS A 61 0.07 -18.13 -12.12
N CYS A 62 -1.02 -18.81 -11.77
CA CYS A 62 -1.64 -18.62 -10.47
C CYS A 62 -1.24 -19.71 -9.47
N ILE A 63 -0.79 -19.29 -8.29
CA ILE A 63 -0.49 -20.17 -7.15
C ILE A 63 -1.56 -19.92 -6.09
N TYR A 64 -2.32 -20.97 -5.72
CA TYR A 64 -3.33 -20.90 -4.68
C TYR A 64 -2.78 -21.49 -3.39
N LEU A 65 -2.84 -20.71 -2.31
CA LEU A 65 -2.45 -21.11 -0.96
C LEU A 65 -3.67 -21.06 -0.04
N GLN A 66 -3.74 -22.00 0.88
CA GLN A 66 -4.86 -22.10 1.81
C GLN A 66 -4.34 -22.35 3.23
N ARG A 67 -4.94 -21.66 4.19
CA ARG A 67 -4.79 -21.93 5.61
C ARG A 67 -5.17 -23.37 5.93
N LYS A 68 -4.37 -24.06 6.74
CA LYS A 68 -4.71 -25.42 7.21
C LYS A 68 -6.07 -25.43 7.94
N PRO A 69 -6.91 -26.46 7.71
CA PRO A 69 -8.18 -26.58 8.41
C PRO A 69 -7.94 -26.80 9.91
N GLY A 70 -8.89 -26.34 10.74
CA GLY A 70 -8.89 -26.57 12.18
C GLY A 70 -9.06 -25.30 13.01
N THR A 71 -9.64 -25.47 14.19
CA THR A 71 -9.82 -24.40 15.18
C THR A 71 -8.46 -23.92 15.67
N ASN A 72 -8.24 -22.60 15.71
CA ASN A 72 -6.99 -21.97 16.17
C ASN A 72 -5.72 -22.38 15.39
N VAL A 73 -5.85 -22.94 14.19
CA VAL A 73 -4.69 -23.25 13.34
C VAL A 73 -4.25 -22.00 12.60
N HIS A 74 -3.11 -21.42 12.92
CA HIS A 74 -2.63 -20.17 12.32
C HIS A 74 -1.51 -20.40 11.31
N ASP A 75 -1.71 -21.33 10.39
CA ASP A 75 -0.68 -21.80 9.47
C ASP A 75 -1.16 -21.78 8.02
N ILE A 76 -0.36 -21.19 7.13
CA ILE A 76 -0.59 -21.18 5.67
C ILE A 76 0.68 -21.76 5.00
N PRO A 77 0.68 -23.04 4.61
CA PRO A 77 1.83 -23.62 3.91
C PRO A 77 2.01 -22.99 2.51
N GLY A 78 3.25 -22.92 2.04
CA GLY A 78 3.60 -22.46 0.68
C GLY A 78 3.87 -20.95 0.55
N LEU A 79 3.94 -20.20 1.66
CA LEU A 79 4.13 -18.75 1.64
C LEU A 79 5.46 -18.28 1.01
N GLU A 80 6.46 -19.16 0.88
CA GLU A 80 7.67 -18.91 0.12
C GLU A 80 7.38 -18.53 -1.35
N ALA A 81 6.23 -18.94 -1.89
CA ALA A 81 5.78 -18.56 -3.23
C ALA A 81 5.68 -17.04 -3.43
N LEU A 82 5.41 -16.27 -2.35
CA LEU A 82 5.37 -14.80 -2.40
C LEU A 82 6.69 -14.18 -2.88
N ALA A 83 7.83 -14.86 -2.70
CA ALA A 83 9.12 -14.37 -3.20
C ALA A 83 9.13 -14.20 -4.74
N THR A 84 8.37 -15.04 -5.45
CA THR A 84 8.31 -15.07 -6.92
C THR A 84 7.07 -14.40 -7.51
N ALA A 85 6.09 -14.06 -6.67
CA ALA A 85 4.85 -13.42 -7.10
C ALA A 85 5.11 -12.05 -7.73
N ASP A 86 4.35 -11.69 -8.75
CA ASP A 86 4.20 -10.33 -9.29
C ASP A 86 3.03 -9.60 -8.64
N LEU A 87 2.05 -10.34 -8.08
CA LEU A 87 0.87 -9.82 -7.38
C LEU A 87 0.45 -10.80 -6.27
N ALA A 88 0.05 -10.28 -5.11
CA ALA A 88 -0.62 -11.06 -4.07
C ALA A 88 -2.10 -10.64 -3.95
N ILE A 89 -3.00 -11.62 -3.96
CA ILE A 89 -4.43 -11.46 -3.68
C ILE A 89 -4.71 -12.12 -2.34
N LEU A 90 -5.14 -11.33 -1.37
CA LEU A 90 -5.28 -11.74 0.02
C LEU A 90 -6.74 -11.78 0.42
N TYR A 91 -7.15 -12.90 1.02
CA TYR A 91 -8.43 -13.06 1.69
C TYR A 91 -8.21 -13.75 3.04
N ILE A 92 -7.75 -12.98 4.04
CA ILE A 92 -7.23 -13.51 5.31
C ILE A 92 -7.98 -12.87 6.47
N ARG A 93 -8.22 -13.63 7.56
CA ARG A 93 -8.93 -13.12 8.73
C ARG A 93 -8.28 -13.57 10.04
N ARG A 94 -7.97 -12.61 10.91
CA ARG A 94 -7.60 -12.79 12.33
C ARG A 94 -6.60 -13.93 12.57
N MET A 95 -5.52 -13.94 11.81
CA MET A 95 -4.47 -14.93 11.94
C MET A 95 -3.33 -14.43 12.83
N THR A 96 -2.92 -15.22 13.81
CA THR A 96 -1.68 -15.04 14.57
C THR A 96 -0.59 -15.92 13.96
N LEU A 97 -0.07 -15.53 12.80
CA LEU A 97 0.87 -16.36 12.05
C LEU A 97 2.18 -16.59 12.81
N PRO A 98 2.84 -17.76 12.67
CA PRO A 98 4.23 -17.93 13.07
C PRO A 98 5.12 -16.80 12.50
N ALA A 99 6.16 -16.40 13.23
CA ALA A 99 7.01 -15.27 12.86
C ALA A 99 7.59 -15.39 11.45
N GLU A 100 8.01 -16.59 11.05
CA GLU A 100 8.53 -16.89 9.72
C GLU A 100 7.47 -16.69 8.62
N GLN A 101 6.23 -17.12 8.87
CA GLN A 101 5.13 -16.92 7.93
C GLN A 101 4.72 -15.46 7.81
N LEU A 102 4.65 -14.74 8.93
CA LEU A 102 4.42 -13.29 8.92
C LEU A 102 5.53 -12.55 8.16
N ALA A 103 6.78 -13.02 8.24
CA ALA A 103 7.91 -12.41 7.55
C ALA A 103 7.75 -12.46 6.01
N HIS A 104 7.14 -13.50 5.45
CA HIS A 104 6.84 -13.55 4.01
C HIS A 104 5.89 -12.42 3.58
N PHE A 105 4.84 -12.13 4.36
CA PHE A 105 3.93 -11.00 4.09
C PHE A 105 4.63 -9.66 4.22
N LYS A 106 5.42 -9.46 5.29
CA LYS A 106 6.18 -8.21 5.49
C LYS A 106 7.17 -7.97 4.36
N LYS A 107 7.90 -9.01 3.94
CA LYS A 107 8.84 -8.95 2.81
C LYS A 107 8.12 -8.64 1.49
N PHE A 108 6.96 -9.24 1.24
CA PHE A 108 6.18 -8.96 0.05
C PHE A 108 5.66 -7.52 0.04
N ALA A 109 5.08 -7.04 1.15
CA ALA A 109 4.61 -5.66 1.27
C ALA A 109 5.74 -4.63 1.10
N ALA A 110 6.95 -4.94 1.56
CA ALA A 110 8.13 -4.09 1.36
C ALA A 110 8.75 -4.18 -0.05
N SER A 111 8.30 -5.11 -0.91
CA SER A 111 8.96 -5.39 -2.19
C SER A 111 8.64 -4.42 -3.32
N GLY A 112 7.68 -3.50 -3.11
CA GLY A 112 7.18 -2.62 -4.18
C GLY A 112 6.17 -3.29 -5.12
N LYS A 113 5.83 -4.57 -4.88
CA LYS A 113 4.89 -5.35 -5.69
C LYS A 113 3.45 -5.17 -5.21
N PRO A 114 2.47 -5.20 -6.13
CA PRO A 114 1.10 -4.88 -5.80
C PRO A 114 0.42 -5.89 -4.87
N ILE A 115 -0.51 -5.38 -4.07
CA ILE A 115 -1.37 -6.14 -3.17
C ILE A 115 -2.84 -5.84 -3.47
N ILE A 116 -3.66 -6.90 -3.54
CA ILE A 116 -5.11 -6.81 -3.54
C ILE A 116 -5.63 -7.44 -2.25
N GLY A 117 -6.32 -6.65 -1.42
CA GLY A 117 -6.96 -7.13 -0.20
C GLY A 117 -8.47 -7.24 -0.34
N LEU A 118 -9.04 -8.37 0.08
CA LEU A 118 -10.47 -8.64 0.02
C LEU A 118 -11.07 -8.75 1.42
N ARG A 119 -12.25 -8.14 1.62
CA ARG A 119 -13.13 -8.27 2.78
C ARG A 119 -12.38 -8.23 4.11
N THR A 120 -12.19 -9.37 4.75
CA THR A 120 -11.60 -9.52 6.09
C THR A 120 -10.12 -9.21 6.16
N THR A 121 -9.47 -9.00 5.01
CA THR A 121 -8.04 -8.67 4.94
C THR A 121 -7.68 -7.37 5.68
N SER A 122 -8.64 -6.46 5.90
CA SER A 122 -8.44 -5.30 6.78
C SER A 122 -8.10 -5.69 8.22
N HIS A 123 -8.46 -6.89 8.66
CA HIS A 123 -8.11 -7.45 9.95
C HIS A 123 -7.52 -8.84 9.78
N ALA A 124 -6.59 -8.96 8.82
CA ALA A 124 -5.91 -10.21 8.47
C ALA A 124 -5.07 -10.77 9.63
N PHE A 125 -4.32 -9.92 10.35
CA PHE A 125 -3.27 -10.36 11.25
C PHE A 125 -3.45 -9.83 12.68
N GLU A 126 -3.49 -10.75 13.65
CA GLU A 126 -3.56 -10.40 15.07
C GLU A 126 -2.21 -9.92 15.61
N ASN A 127 -1.11 -10.42 15.05
CA ASN A 127 0.27 -10.04 15.39
C ASN A 127 0.88 -8.99 14.43
N TRP A 128 0.04 -8.29 13.66
CA TRP A 128 0.37 -7.07 12.92
C TRP A 128 -0.87 -6.16 12.84
N LYS A 129 -1.24 -5.58 13.98
CA LYS A 129 -2.47 -4.78 14.13
C LYS A 129 -2.54 -3.55 13.23
N GLU A 130 -1.39 -2.97 12.88
CA GLU A 130 -1.30 -1.77 12.04
C GLU A 130 -1.44 -2.04 10.54
N TRP A 131 -1.53 -3.32 10.13
CA TRP A 131 -1.59 -3.75 8.74
C TRP A 131 -2.60 -2.97 7.87
N ASP A 132 -3.82 -2.75 8.37
CA ASP A 132 -4.86 -2.07 7.60
C ASP A 132 -4.47 -0.62 7.29
N ARG A 133 -4.04 0.09 8.33
CA ARG A 133 -3.69 1.50 8.27
C ARG A 133 -2.41 1.73 7.48
N GLU A 134 -1.41 0.87 7.68
CA GLU A 134 -0.11 0.96 7.03
C GLU A 134 -0.19 0.53 5.56
N VAL A 135 -0.71 -0.67 5.28
CA VAL A 135 -0.58 -1.30 3.98
C VAL A 135 -1.80 -1.07 3.10
N LEU A 136 -3.01 -1.21 3.65
CA LEU A 136 -4.23 -1.07 2.86
C LEU A 136 -4.69 0.40 2.76
N GLY A 137 -4.19 1.28 3.63
CA GLY A 137 -4.67 2.65 3.77
C GLY A 137 -6.09 2.73 4.35
N GLY A 138 -6.53 1.64 4.99
CA GLY A 138 -7.83 1.48 5.63
C GLY A 138 -7.85 1.95 7.08
N ASN A 139 -9.03 1.82 7.69
CA ASN A 139 -9.24 2.04 9.11
C ASN A 139 -10.51 1.30 9.57
N TYR A 140 -10.48 -0.02 9.45
CA TYR A 140 -11.58 -0.89 9.82
C TYR A 140 -11.90 -0.80 11.31
N GLN A 141 -13.11 -0.34 11.61
CA GLN A 141 -13.64 -0.11 12.95
C GLN A 141 -14.92 -0.93 13.19
N ASN A 142 -14.90 -2.21 12.76
CA ASN A 142 -16.04 -3.12 12.80
C ASN A 142 -17.07 -2.84 11.68
N HIS A 143 -18.26 -3.43 11.77
CA HIS A 143 -19.30 -3.34 10.75
C HIS A 143 -20.66 -2.92 11.35
N HIS A 144 -21.57 -2.47 10.49
CA HIS A 144 -22.97 -2.27 10.83
C HIS A 144 -23.71 -3.61 10.97
N ASN A 145 -24.98 -3.57 11.41
CA ASN A 145 -25.82 -4.77 11.58
C ASN A 145 -25.82 -5.61 10.28
N ASN A 146 -25.56 -6.92 10.40
CA ASN A 146 -25.47 -7.85 9.30
C ASN A 146 -26.82 -8.19 8.63
N GLN A 147 -27.93 -7.74 9.21
CA GLN A 147 -29.27 -7.85 8.63
C GLN A 147 -29.60 -6.71 7.67
N LEU A 148 -28.81 -5.63 7.65
CA LEU A 148 -29.04 -4.51 6.75
C LEU A 148 -28.48 -4.81 5.36
N ALA A 149 -29.29 -4.58 4.33
CA ALA A 149 -28.87 -4.72 2.94
C ALA A 149 -27.91 -3.58 2.55
N THR A 150 -26.73 -3.93 2.07
CA THR A 150 -25.74 -2.95 1.60
C THR A 150 -25.98 -2.68 0.11
N THR A 151 -26.20 -1.41 -0.23
CA THR A 151 -26.18 -0.94 -1.62
C THR A 151 -24.83 -0.27 -1.89
N VAL A 152 -24.13 -0.72 -2.93
CA VAL A 152 -22.84 -0.20 -3.36
C VAL A 152 -23.04 0.83 -4.47
N HIS A 153 -22.34 1.95 -4.39
CA HIS A 153 -22.39 3.07 -5.32
C HIS A 153 -20.99 3.42 -5.83
N VAL A 154 -20.89 3.86 -7.09
CA VAL A 154 -19.67 4.51 -7.59
C VAL A 154 -19.50 5.85 -6.88
N ALA A 155 -18.31 6.05 -6.28
CA ALA A 155 -18.00 7.30 -5.62
C ALA A 155 -17.98 8.45 -6.66
N PRO A 156 -18.55 9.63 -6.36
CA PRO A 156 -18.57 10.76 -7.30
C PRO A 156 -17.17 11.15 -7.79
N THR A 157 -16.17 11.07 -6.92
CA THR A 157 -14.75 11.37 -7.22
C THR A 157 -14.06 10.33 -8.11
N ALA A 158 -14.71 9.19 -8.35
CA ALA A 158 -14.17 8.09 -9.16
C ALA A 158 -14.89 7.94 -10.50
N ALA A 159 -15.79 8.85 -10.86
CA ALA A 159 -16.49 8.81 -12.15
C ALA A 159 -15.47 8.77 -13.31
N GLY A 160 -15.64 7.79 -14.21
CA GLY A 160 -14.73 7.59 -15.35
C GLY A 160 -13.40 6.91 -15.03
N ASN A 161 -13.16 6.48 -13.77
CA ASN A 161 -11.96 5.72 -13.44
C ASN A 161 -11.94 4.36 -14.18
N ALA A 162 -10.83 4.03 -14.82
CA ALA A 162 -10.66 2.79 -15.59
C ALA A 162 -10.88 1.52 -14.74
N LEU A 163 -10.64 1.57 -13.42
CA LEU A 163 -10.94 0.47 -12.50
C LEU A 163 -12.44 0.14 -12.42
N LEU A 164 -13.29 1.10 -12.77
CA LEU A 164 -14.75 0.97 -12.76
C LEU A 164 -15.32 0.70 -14.16
N ALA A 165 -14.47 0.45 -15.17
CA ALA A 165 -14.92 0.11 -16.51
C ALA A 165 -15.84 -1.11 -16.48
N GLY A 166 -17.09 -0.93 -16.92
CA GLY A 166 -18.10 -1.98 -16.95
C GLY A 166 -18.66 -2.37 -15.57
N VAL A 167 -18.29 -1.70 -14.48
CA VAL A 167 -18.90 -1.85 -13.16
C VAL A 167 -20.18 -1.01 -13.12
N ALA A 168 -21.30 -1.58 -12.67
CA ALA A 168 -22.55 -0.82 -12.55
C ALA A 168 -22.40 0.36 -11.59
N LYS A 169 -23.10 1.47 -11.86
CA LYS A 169 -23.09 2.66 -10.99
C LYS A 169 -23.62 2.35 -9.59
N GLU A 170 -24.54 1.39 -9.50
CA GLU A 170 -25.14 0.89 -8.28
C GLU A 170 -25.33 -0.63 -8.38
N PHE A 171 -25.07 -1.38 -7.30
CA PHE A 171 -25.35 -2.81 -7.20
C PHE A 171 -25.45 -3.29 -5.73
N PRO A 172 -26.19 -4.37 -5.44
CA PRO A 172 -26.30 -4.89 -4.08
C PRO A 172 -25.04 -5.66 -3.65
N SER A 173 -24.76 -5.67 -2.34
CA SER A 173 -23.82 -6.58 -1.70
C SER A 173 -24.49 -7.30 -0.53
N ALA A 174 -24.18 -8.59 -0.38
CA ALA A 174 -24.69 -9.41 0.71
C ALA A 174 -23.86 -9.25 2.00
N GLY A 175 -22.70 -8.62 1.94
CA GLY A 175 -21.85 -8.40 3.10
C GLY A 175 -22.36 -7.26 3.98
N SER A 176 -22.14 -7.38 5.29
CA SER A 176 -22.30 -6.25 6.22
C SER A 176 -21.42 -5.06 5.81
N LEU A 177 -21.96 -3.84 5.88
CA LEU A 177 -21.21 -2.61 5.62
C LEU A 177 -20.16 -2.38 6.71
N TYR A 178 -18.89 -2.30 6.31
CA TYR A 178 -17.76 -2.02 7.21
C TYR A 178 -17.67 -0.53 7.50
N LYS A 179 -17.26 -0.18 8.72
CA LYS A 179 -16.96 1.20 9.15
C LYS A 179 -15.48 1.46 8.89
N ASN A 180 -15.16 2.21 7.83
CA ASN A 180 -13.77 2.36 7.37
C ASN A 180 -13.28 3.81 7.48
N THR A 181 -14.16 4.78 7.75
CA THR A 181 -13.82 6.20 7.80
C THR A 181 -13.13 6.58 9.13
N PRO A 182 -12.09 7.44 9.12
CA PRO A 182 -11.40 7.98 7.94
C PRO A 182 -10.40 7.00 7.33
N LEU A 183 -10.28 7.03 6.00
CA LEU A 183 -9.19 6.36 5.29
C LEU A 183 -7.90 7.19 5.36
N SER A 184 -6.78 6.58 4.94
CA SER A 184 -5.53 7.28 4.67
C SER A 184 -5.76 8.47 3.72
N PRO A 185 -5.12 9.64 3.91
CA PRO A 185 -5.22 10.78 2.99
C PRO A 185 -4.80 10.45 1.55
N ASN A 186 -3.98 9.41 1.38
CA ASN A 186 -3.51 8.94 0.07
C ASN A 186 -4.43 7.85 -0.53
N ALA A 187 -5.49 7.45 0.17
CA ALA A 187 -6.46 6.51 -0.36
C ALA A 187 -7.41 7.23 -1.34
N LYS A 188 -7.62 6.64 -2.51
CA LYS A 188 -8.56 7.12 -3.52
C LYS A 188 -9.77 6.21 -3.54
N VAL A 189 -10.87 6.69 -2.95
CA VAL A 189 -12.15 5.97 -2.90
C VAL A 189 -12.69 5.76 -4.31
N LEU A 190 -13.12 4.52 -4.59
CA LEU A 190 -13.72 4.11 -5.85
C LEU A 190 -15.21 3.84 -5.69
N LEU A 191 -15.56 3.12 -4.63
CA LEU A 191 -16.93 2.72 -4.31
C LEU A 191 -17.26 3.08 -2.86
N THR A 192 -18.48 3.52 -2.63
CA THR A 192 -19.08 3.67 -1.30
C THR A 192 -20.21 2.67 -1.12
N GLY A 193 -20.51 2.32 0.12
CA GLY A 193 -21.64 1.48 0.49
C GLY A 193 -22.56 2.23 1.45
N SER A 194 -23.86 2.02 1.32
CA SER A 194 -24.88 2.59 2.19
C SER A 194 -25.79 1.51 2.73
N VAL A 195 -26.21 1.66 3.97
CA VAL A 195 -27.30 0.90 4.60
C VAL A 195 -28.29 1.87 5.23
N GLU A 196 -29.52 1.43 5.44
CA GLU A 196 -30.58 2.28 6.00
C GLU A 196 -30.18 2.90 7.36
N GLY A 197 -30.40 4.21 7.49
CA GLY A 197 -30.20 4.94 8.75
C GLY A 197 -28.75 5.04 9.23
N LYS A 198 -27.75 4.79 8.36
CA LYS A 198 -26.33 4.92 8.68
C LYS A 198 -25.59 5.78 7.64
N PRO A 199 -24.47 6.43 8.01
CA PRO A 199 -23.60 7.09 7.05
C PRO A 199 -23.08 6.11 6.01
N ALA A 200 -22.83 6.61 4.79
CA ALA A 200 -22.14 5.84 3.77
C ALA A 200 -20.66 5.65 4.15
N GLU A 201 -20.10 4.50 3.78
CA GLU A 201 -18.72 4.13 4.09
C GLU A 201 -17.97 3.74 2.80
N PRO A 202 -16.66 4.01 2.68
CA PRO A 202 -15.86 3.50 1.58
C PRO A 202 -15.84 1.96 1.59
N VAL A 203 -16.11 1.35 0.44
CA VAL A 203 -16.09 -0.12 0.28
C VAL A 203 -15.09 -0.62 -0.76
N ALA A 204 -14.53 0.26 -1.59
CA ALA A 204 -13.36 -0.05 -2.40
C ALA A 204 -12.51 1.21 -2.62
N TRP A 205 -11.19 1.08 -2.55
CA TRP A 205 -10.25 2.17 -2.80
C TRP A 205 -8.91 1.66 -3.31
N THR A 206 -8.14 2.57 -3.88
CA THR A 206 -6.71 2.36 -4.14
C THR A 206 -5.87 3.12 -3.12
N HIS A 207 -4.67 2.62 -2.85
CA HIS A 207 -3.67 3.22 -1.99
C HIS A 207 -2.27 2.93 -2.56
N SER A 208 -1.23 3.50 -1.96
CA SER A 208 0.13 3.11 -2.23
C SER A 208 0.93 2.96 -0.93
N PHE A 209 1.56 1.80 -0.78
CA PHE A 209 2.43 1.49 0.34
C PHE A 209 3.85 1.27 -0.18
N ASN A 210 4.81 2.11 0.24
CA ASN A 210 6.19 2.07 -0.26
C ASN A 210 6.30 2.09 -1.80
N GLY A 211 5.43 2.83 -2.48
CA GLY A 211 5.36 2.87 -3.94
C GLY A 211 4.70 1.65 -4.58
N ALA A 212 4.40 0.60 -3.80
CA ALA A 212 3.60 -0.52 -4.28
C ALA A 212 2.15 -0.08 -4.49
N PRO A 213 1.50 -0.47 -5.60
CA PRO A 213 0.07 -0.27 -5.78
C PRO A 213 -0.72 -1.17 -4.84
N VAL A 214 -1.69 -0.61 -4.12
CA VAL A 214 -2.59 -1.38 -3.28
C VAL A 214 -4.02 -1.11 -3.71
N PHE A 215 -4.79 -2.16 -3.88
CA PHE A 215 -6.25 -2.08 -4.00
C PHE A 215 -6.86 -2.86 -2.84
N TYR A 216 -7.85 -2.26 -2.20
CA TYR A 216 -8.63 -2.96 -1.19
C TYR A 216 -10.11 -2.79 -1.45
N THR A 217 -10.89 -3.84 -1.16
CA THR A 217 -12.34 -3.74 -1.06
C THR A 217 -12.84 -4.49 0.17
N SER A 218 -13.78 -3.88 0.90
CA SER A 218 -14.52 -4.52 1.99
C SER A 218 -15.67 -5.39 1.47
N LEU A 219 -15.86 -5.47 0.16
CA LEU A 219 -16.74 -6.46 -0.48
C LEU A 219 -16.02 -7.81 -0.56
N GLY A 220 -16.76 -8.87 -0.87
CA GLY A 220 -16.23 -10.23 -1.00
C GLY A 220 -17.00 -11.27 -0.19
N HIS A 221 -18.19 -10.96 0.29
CA HIS A 221 -19.11 -12.01 0.74
C HIS A 221 -19.30 -13.03 -0.40
N ALA A 222 -19.53 -14.32 -0.11
CA ALA A 222 -19.63 -15.36 -1.13
C ALA A 222 -20.59 -14.99 -2.29
N LYS A 223 -21.77 -14.43 -1.95
CA LYS A 223 -22.74 -13.93 -2.93
C LYS A 223 -22.28 -12.73 -3.78
N ASP A 224 -21.31 -11.94 -3.31
CA ASP A 224 -20.76 -10.85 -4.13
C ASP A 224 -20.05 -11.44 -5.36
N PHE A 225 -19.42 -12.62 -5.24
CA PHE A 225 -18.78 -13.33 -6.36
C PHE A 225 -19.77 -13.88 -7.40
N GLU A 226 -21.07 -13.88 -7.11
CA GLU A 226 -22.12 -14.21 -8.07
C GLU A 226 -22.49 -12.98 -8.92
N HIS A 227 -22.17 -11.76 -8.45
CA HIS A 227 -22.53 -10.52 -9.11
C HIS A 227 -21.49 -10.10 -10.17
N GLU A 228 -21.95 -9.72 -11.36
CA GLU A 228 -21.07 -9.36 -12.47
C GLU A 228 -20.20 -8.14 -12.17
N SER A 229 -20.79 -7.07 -11.61
CA SER A 229 -20.05 -5.85 -11.22
C SER A 229 -18.86 -6.11 -10.30
N PHE A 230 -19.01 -6.99 -9.30
CA PHE A 230 -17.92 -7.32 -8.39
C PHE A 230 -16.84 -8.14 -9.09
N ASN A 231 -17.22 -9.12 -9.92
CA ASN A 231 -16.29 -9.89 -10.72
C ASN A 231 -15.48 -9.00 -11.70
N ARG A 232 -16.14 -8.01 -12.33
CA ARG A 232 -15.49 -7.02 -13.20
C ARG A 232 -14.54 -6.13 -12.43
N LEU A 233 -14.94 -5.63 -11.26
CA LEU A 233 -14.09 -4.84 -10.37
C LEU A 233 -12.79 -5.59 -10.02
N LEU A 234 -12.89 -6.87 -9.65
CA LEU A 234 -11.71 -7.68 -9.32
C LEU A 234 -10.78 -7.89 -10.52
N MET A 235 -11.34 -8.18 -11.71
CA MET A 235 -10.52 -8.31 -12.93
C MET A 235 -9.83 -6.99 -13.29
N ASN A 236 -10.54 -5.87 -13.20
CA ASN A 236 -9.98 -4.55 -13.44
C ASN A 236 -8.88 -4.22 -12.43
N ALA A 237 -9.08 -4.52 -11.14
CA ALA A 237 -8.09 -4.32 -10.08
C ALA A 237 -6.81 -5.13 -10.34
N VAL A 238 -6.93 -6.38 -10.78
CA VAL A 238 -5.77 -7.22 -11.14
C VAL A 238 -5.02 -6.65 -12.35
N GLN A 239 -5.73 -6.30 -13.42
CA GLN A 239 -5.10 -5.71 -14.62
C GLN A 239 -4.42 -4.37 -14.31
N TRP A 240 -5.10 -3.51 -13.56
CA TRP A 240 -4.54 -2.25 -13.08
C TRP A 240 -3.27 -2.50 -12.27
N ALA A 241 -3.32 -3.38 -11.27
CA ALA A 241 -2.19 -3.69 -10.41
C ALA A 241 -0.97 -4.18 -11.19
N LEU A 242 -1.18 -5.07 -12.16
CA LEU A 242 -0.11 -5.63 -13.00
C LEU A 242 0.43 -4.64 -14.04
N ALA A 243 -0.36 -3.65 -14.44
CA ALA A 243 0.04 -2.61 -15.38
C ALA A 243 0.83 -1.46 -14.72
N GLN A 244 0.79 -1.34 -13.39
CA GLN A 244 1.55 -0.31 -12.69
C GLN A 244 3.06 -0.54 -12.88
N PRO A 245 3.84 0.55 -12.99
CA PRO A 245 5.29 0.42 -13.03
C PRO A 245 5.76 -0.27 -11.76
N LYS A 246 6.55 -1.34 -11.91
CA LYS A 246 7.17 -2.02 -10.76
C LYS A 246 8.06 -1.00 -10.08
N ALA A 247 7.70 -0.60 -8.85
CA ALA A 247 8.57 0.23 -8.03
C ALA A 247 9.93 -0.48 -7.93
N ALA A 248 11.03 0.23 -8.19
CA ALA A 248 12.35 -0.39 -8.11
C ALA A 248 12.54 -0.99 -6.71
N ALA A 249 12.92 -2.26 -6.64
CA ALA A 249 13.17 -2.93 -5.36
C ALA A 249 14.28 -2.15 -4.62
N GLY A 250 13.98 -1.63 -3.43
CA GLY A 250 14.90 -0.78 -2.68
C GLY A 250 14.85 0.72 -3.01
N ALA A 251 13.91 1.17 -3.86
CA ALA A 251 13.50 2.56 -3.85
C ALA A 251 12.90 2.86 -2.48
N ALA A 252 13.66 3.58 -1.65
CA ALA A 252 13.12 4.29 -0.49
C ALA A 252 11.78 4.93 -0.91
N PRO A 253 10.74 4.87 -0.06
CA PRO A 253 9.37 5.15 -0.45
C PRO A 253 9.33 6.36 -1.36
N ALA A 254 8.83 6.18 -2.59
CA ALA A 254 8.51 7.28 -3.49
C ALA A 254 7.24 8.00 -3.00
N ASN A 255 7.21 8.33 -1.72
CA ASN A 255 6.56 9.53 -1.24
C ASN A 255 7.74 10.39 -0.82
N ALA A 256 7.95 11.51 -1.51
CA ALA A 256 8.71 12.59 -0.89
C ALA A 256 8.15 12.72 0.52
N LEU A 257 8.97 12.47 1.54
CA LEU A 257 8.61 12.77 2.91
C LEU A 257 8.38 14.28 2.89
N THR A 258 7.12 14.68 2.74
CA THR A 258 6.67 16.07 2.68
C THR A 258 5.74 16.27 3.84
N GLY A 259 5.96 17.35 4.58
CA GLY A 259 5.20 17.67 5.77
C GLY A 259 5.70 16.99 7.04
N PHE A 260 4.94 17.18 8.11
CA PHE A 260 5.25 16.83 9.48
C PHE A 260 4.44 15.62 9.88
N ARG A 261 5.10 14.49 10.15
CA ARG A 261 4.45 13.20 10.39
C ARG A 261 4.92 12.62 11.72
N ARG A 262 4.01 11.96 12.43
CA ARG A 262 4.35 11.14 13.61
C ARG A 262 4.21 9.69 13.23
N VAL A 263 5.24 8.89 13.51
CA VAL A 263 5.32 7.50 13.06
C VAL A 263 5.72 6.58 14.22
N GLY A 264 5.36 5.30 14.10
CA GLY A 264 5.74 4.25 15.04
C GLY A 264 7.18 3.78 14.84
N VAL A 265 7.68 2.97 15.78
CA VAL A 265 9.02 2.36 15.71
C VAL A 265 9.29 1.61 14.39
N PRO A 266 8.37 0.78 13.85
CA PRO A 266 8.63 0.04 12.61
C PRO A 266 8.88 0.95 11.40
N GLU A 267 8.05 1.97 11.20
CA GLU A 267 8.21 2.91 10.08
C GLU A 267 9.46 3.78 10.27
N PHE A 268 9.70 4.29 11.48
CA PHE A 268 10.90 5.07 11.78
C PHE A 268 12.19 4.27 11.54
N GLU A 269 12.21 2.99 11.93
CA GLU A 269 13.34 2.09 11.69
C GLU A 269 13.61 1.91 10.20
N GLN A 270 12.58 1.72 9.38
CA GLN A 270 12.77 1.60 7.93
C GLN A 270 13.42 2.87 7.35
N LEU A 271 12.98 4.05 7.78
CA LEU A 271 13.57 5.32 7.35
C LEU A 271 15.01 5.45 7.84
N TRP A 272 15.29 5.10 9.09
CA TRP A 272 16.64 5.12 9.68
C TRP A 272 17.60 4.15 8.97
N LEU A 273 17.15 2.94 8.63
CA LEU A 273 17.94 1.93 7.92
C LEU A 273 18.38 2.38 6.53
N THR A 274 17.64 3.30 5.88
CA THR A 274 18.07 3.86 4.60
C THR A 274 19.38 4.65 4.67
N LYS A 275 19.75 5.15 5.87
CA LYS A 275 20.89 6.05 6.10
C LYS A 275 20.85 7.35 5.26
N LYS A 276 19.70 7.68 4.67
CA LYS A 276 19.51 8.89 3.83
C LYS A 276 19.17 10.14 4.62
N TYR A 277 18.65 9.99 5.84
CA TYR A 277 18.10 11.08 6.63
C TYR A 277 18.94 11.31 7.89
N ALA A 278 19.14 12.58 8.24
CA ALA A 278 19.74 12.93 9.52
C ALA A 278 18.76 12.62 10.65
N VAL A 279 19.27 12.01 11.72
CA VAL A 279 18.51 11.74 12.94
C VAL A 279 18.88 12.79 13.97
N LEU A 280 17.87 13.51 14.47
CA LEU A 280 18.01 14.52 15.51
C LEU A 280 17.46 13.95 16.82
N ASP A 281 18.34 13.81 17.79
CA ASP A 281 17.99 13.46 19.16
C ASP A 281 17.82 14.76 19.95
N VAL A 282 16.58 15.11 20.27
CA VAL A 282 16.26 16.38 20.94
C VAL A 282 16.18 16.27 22.46
N ARG A 283 16.82 15.24 23.02
CA ARG A 283 16.99 15.07 24.48
C ARG A 283 18.19 15.87 25.00
N THR A 284 18.36 15.89 26.32
CA THR A 284 19.54 16.53 26.91
C THR A 284 20.83 15.81 26.55
N ALA A 285 21.95 16.53 26.63
CA ALA A 285 23.28 15.95 26.36
C ALA A 285 23.58 14.74 27.25
N ASP A 286 23.12 14.74 28.50
CA ASP A 286 23.30 13.61 29.42
C ASP A 286 22.43 12.41 29.05
N GLU A 287 21.18 12.64 28.61
CA GLU A 287 20.32 11.58 28.07
C GLU A 287 20.92 10.97 26.79
N PHE A 288 21.56 11.77 25.95
CA PHE A 288 22.23 11.34 24.72
C PHE A 288 23.47 10.48 25.03
N LYS A 289 24.36 10.95 25.92
CA LYS A 289 25.55 10.21 26.38
C LYS A 289 25.20 8.90 27.09
N ALA A 290 24.07 8.84 27.81
CA ALA A 290 23.62 7.62 28.45
C ALA A 290 23.20 6.53 27.44
N GLY A 291 22.83 6.95 26.23
CA GLY A 291 22.62 6.12 25.06
C GLY A 291 21.65 6.76 24.07
N HIS A 292 21.91 6.61 22.78
CA HIS A 292 21.18 7.25 21.67
C HIS A 292 21.10 6.35 20.43
N LEU A 293 20.30 6.76 19.43
CA LEU A 293 20.23 6.04 18.15
C LEU A 293 21.56 6.16 17.40
N PRO A 294 22.07 5.09 16.76
CA PRO A 294 23.31 5.16 16.00
C PRO A 294 23.28 6.22 14.90
N GLY A 295 24.32 7.07 14.89
CA GLY A 295 24.46 8.19 13.97
C GLY A 295 23.51 9.37 14.21
N ALA A 296 22.85 9.43 15.37
CA ALA A 296 22.05 10.59 15.75
C ALA A 296 22.93 11.78 16.13
N VAL A 297 22.43 12.99 15.83
CA VAL A 297 23.03 14.26 16.26
C VAL A 297 22.18 14.81 17.40
N ASN A 298 22.82 15.15 18.51
CA ASN A 298 22.12 15.75 19.64
C ASN A 298 21.85 17.24 19.40
N LEU A 299 20.58 17.64 19.51
CA LEU A 299 20.13 19.03 19.50
C LEU A 299 19.12 19.21 20.63
N ASP A 300 19.60 19.49 21.83
CA ASP A 300 18.76 19.58 23.02
C ASP A 300 17.69 20.68 22.88
N VAL A 301 16.41 20.30 22.88
CA VAL A 301 15.28 21.24 22.78
C VAL A 301 15.17 22.16 24.00
N LEU A 302 15.80 21.79 25.12
CA LEU A 302 15.81 22.59 26.35
C LEU A 302 16.97 23.61 26.38
N ASP A 303 17.91 23.53 25.44
CA ASP A 303 19.00 24.48 25.33
C ASP A 303 18.50 25.83 24.79
N ALA A 304 18.96 26.94 25.39
CA ALA A 304 18.56 28.28 24.96
C ALA A 304 18.98 28.62 23.52
N GLY A 305 19.96 27.90 22.96
CA GLY A 305 20.43 28.00 21.59
C GLY A 305 19.72 27.07 20.59
N PHE A 306 18.71 26.29 21.00
CA PHE A 306 18.06 25.29 20.14
C PHE A 306 17.52 25.87 18.82
N GLU A 307 16.81 27.00 18.87
CA GLU A 307 16.30 27.67 17.66
C GLU A 307 17.42 28.09 16.71
N LYS A 308 18.54 28.58 17.26
CA LYS A 308 19.72 28.98 16.47
C LYS A 308 20.37 27.77 15.81
N GLN A 309 20.41 26.63 16.50
CA GLN A 309 20.89 25.37 15.93
C GLN A 309 19.98 24.89 14.79
N LEU A 310 18.65 24.94 14.97
CA LEU A 310 17.70 24.61 13.90
C LEU A 310 17.83 25.55 12.69
N ALA A 311 18.06 26.85 12.92
CA ALA A 311 18.23 27.81 11.83
C ALA A 311 19.45 27.51 10.94
N GLY A 312 20.46 26.82 11.46
CA GLY A 312 21.63 26.38 10.70
C GLY A 312 21.43 25.13 9.83
N LEU A 313 20.28 24.45 9.96
CA LEU A 313 19.99 23.25 9.18
C LEU A 313 19.37 23.56 7.81
N ASP A 314 19.61 22.67 6.85
CA ASP A 314 19.01 22.77 5.52
C ASP A 314 17.52 22.41 5.58
N LYS A 315 16.66 23.43 5.45
CA LYS A 315 15.19 23.34 5.51
C LYS A 315 14.57 22.53 4.37
N SER A 316 15.32 22.26 3.30
CA SER A 316 14.85 21.46 2.17
C SER A 316 14.94 19.96 2.40
N LYS A 317 15.76 19.52 3.38
CA LYS A 317 15.95 18.12 3.74
C LYS A 317 14.86 17.59 4.67
N THR A 318 14.73 16.28 4.70
CA THR A 318 13.91 15.57 5.69
C THR A 318 14.74 15.15 6.89
N TYR A 319 14.22 15.39 8.09
CA TYR A 319 14.85 14.99 9.36
C TYR A 319 13.99 13.96 10.10
N LEU A 320 14.65 12.97 10.68
CA LEU A 320 14.04 12.05 11.63
C LEU A 320 14.28 12.60 13.03
N VAL A 321 13.24 12.83 13.82
CA VAL A 321 13.35 13.49 15.12
C VAL A 321 12.80 12.58 16.20
N HIS A 322 13.48 12.50 17.34
CA HIS A 322 12.94 11.79 18.50
C HIS A 322 13.39 12.45 19.80
N CYS A 323 12.62 12.19 20.87
CA CYS A 323 13.01 12.52 22.22
C CYS A 323 12.90 11.26 23.11
N ALA A 324 12.72 11.39 24.43
CA ALA A 324 12.53 10.24 25.30
C ALA A 324 11.21 9.48 25.06
N ALA A 325 10.08 10.20 25.05
CA ALA A 325 8.72 9.63 25.06
C ALA A 325 7.77 10.19 23.98
N GLY A 326 8.29 11.03 23.07
CA GLY A 326 7.53 11.63 21.97
C GLY A 326 6.95 13.03 22.22
N ARG A 327 6.97 13.59 23.44
CA ARG A 327 6.42 14.94 23.67
C ARG A 327 7.33 16.05 23.13
N ARG A 328 8.56 16.11 23.65
CA ARG A 328 9.59 17.09 23.26
C ARG A 328 9.89 17.08 21.75
N SER A 329 9.86 15.91 21.12
CA SER A 329 10.08 15.79 19.67
C SER A 329 8.90 16.25 18.83
N ALA A 330 7.67 16.16 19.34
CA ALA A 330 6.52 16.80 18.71
C ALA A 330 6.61 18.33 18.78
N ASP A 331 7.04 18.87 19.93
CA ASP A 331 7.24 20.31 20.11
C ASP A 331 8.38 20.82 19.19
N ALA A 332 9.51 20.10 19.13
CA ALA A 332 10.61 20.38 18.21
C ALA A 332 10.15 20.33 16.73
N ALA A 333 9.36 19.33 16.35
CA ALA A 333 8.79 19.25 15.00
C ALA A 333 7.86 20.44 14.69
N GLY A 334 7.12 20.94 15.70
CA GLY A 334 6.33 22.17 15.60
C GLY A 334 7.19 23.41 15.31
N GLN A 335 8.27 23.60 16.07
CA GLN A 335 9.21 24.71 15.83
C GLN A 335 9.88 24.61 14.45
N MET A 336 10.29 23.40 14.02
CA MET A 336 10.82 23.18 12.67
C MET A 336 9.78 23.54 11.59
N LYS A 337 8.49 23.34 11.85
CA LYS A 337 7.42 23.77 10.93
C LYS A 337 7.36 25.29 10.82
N GLU A 338 7.37 25.99 11.94
CA GLU A 338 7.34 27.45 12.00
C GLU A 338 8.57 28.07 11.34
N LEU A 339 9.74 27.42 11.47
CA LEU A 339 10.98 27.81 10.81
C LEU A 339 11.02 27.47 9.30
N GLY A 340 10.01 26.79 8.76
CA GLY A 340 9.84 26.55 7.32
C GLY A 340 10.52 25.29 6.78
N PHE A 341 10.76 24.29 7.62
CA PHE A 341 11.25 22.99 7.14
C PHE A 341 10.19 22.28 6.30
N LYS A 342 10.63 21.63 5.21
CA LYS A 342 9.72 20.94 4.29
C LYS A 342 9.23 19.60 4.84
N SER A 343 10.03 18.91 5.65
CA SER A 343 9.61 17.64 6.23
C SER A 343 10.36 17.23 7.50
N VAL A 344 9.57 16.73 8.45
CA VAL A 344 10.04 16.14 9.70
C VAL A 344 9.21 14.90 10.00
N VAL A 345 9.90 13.83 10.41
CA VAL A 345 9.28 12.58 10.85
C VAL A 345 9.61 12.37 12.32
N ASP A 346 8.63 12.51 13.19
CA ASP A 346 8.73 12.34 14.64
C ASP A 346 8.46 10.90 15.06
N LEU A 347 9.39 10.31 15.81
CA LEU A 347 9.23 9.00 16.44
C LEU A 347 8.32 9.08 17.66
N THR A 348 7.15 8.44 17.59
CA THR A 348 6.34 8.10 18.76
C THR A 348 6.38 6.57 18.94
N PRO A 349 6.76 6.03 20.12
CA PRO A 349 6.78 6.68 21.43
C PRO A 349 8.20 7.13 21.88
N GLY A 350 9.03 7.64 20.96
CA GLY A 350 10.38 8.13 21.26
C GLY A 350 11.42 7.03 21.52
N PHE A 351 12.56 7.42 22.09
CA PHE A 351 13.70 6.57 22.42
C PHE A 351 13.34 5.42 23.38
N ASN A 352 12.39 5.64 24.30
CA ASN A 352 11.91 4.59 25.17
C ASN A 352 11.21 3.48 24.37
N GLY A 353 10.41 3.85 23.38
CA GLY A 353 9.80 2.91 22.43
C GLY A 353 10.84 2.15 21.59
N TRP A 354 11.84 2.88 21.10
CA TRP A 354 12.95 2.29 20.34
C TRP A 354 13.69 1.21 21.14
N LYS A 355 14.05 1.52 22.40
CA LYS A 355 14.67 0.55 23.31
C LYS A 355 13.76 -0.62 23.65
N ALA A 356 12.49 -0.35 23.96
CA ALA A 356 11.52 -1.40 24.31
C ALA A 356 11.30 -2.38 23.14
N ALA A 357 11.45 -1.90 21.90
CA ALA A 357 11.43 -2.72 20.70
C ALA A 357 12.76 -3.45 20.42
N GLY A 358 13.77 -3.37 21.31
CA GLY A 358 15.05 -4.06 21.15
C GLY A 358 15.90 -3.54 19.98
N ARG A 359 15.76 -2.26 19.62
CA ARG A 359 16.50 -1.67 18.50
C ARG A 359 17.91 -1.19 18.90
N PRO A 360 18.84 -1.07 17.94
CA PRO A 360 20.23 -0.70 18.23
C PRO A 360 20.38 0.65 18.93
N VAL A 361 21.32 0.76 19.86
CA VAL A 361 21.65 1.96 20.63
C VAL A 361 23.18 2.08 20.74
N GLU A 362 23.70 3.29 20.60
CA GLU A 362 25.11 3.66 20.82
C GLU A 362 25.24 4.51 22.10
N LYS A 363 26.46 4.59 22.65
CA LYS A 363 26.77 5.40 23.84
C LYS A 363 27.88 6.37 23.51
#